data_AF-A0AAX4K3F3-F1
#
_entry.id   AF-A0AAX4K3F3-F1
#
_cell.length_a   1.000
_cell.length_b   1.000
_cell.length_c   1.000
_cell.angle_alpha   90.00
_cell.angle_beta   90.00
_cell.angle_gamma   90.00
#
_symmetry.space_group_name_H-M   'P 1'
#
loop_
_entity.id
_entity.type
_entity.pdbx_description
1 polymer ?
#
loop_
_entity_poly.entity_id
_entity_poly.type
_entity_poly.pdbx_seq_one_letter_code
_entity_poly.pdbx_strand_id
1 'polypeptide(L)'
;MWSKKAILAYTIAVMSQVQAQSTPKVLVYTATAGYRHDSIPTAIEVLGQNAQKYGVEFQFSEDMSLFTNDTLSTFDGVMFVSNSDEVLDDAGQAALKTFFQSGGVYTGVHAGSACLFNDENYEQAVGAFFDYHPPIQDATFTRLNTTHPATANVPDRWSFQEEVYHFRSNPRDNGAVVLMSVDESSYVNNGTSTGNYPPMGDPHPIAWYIEAPLSAQPLGSGVDKAGRSFYTSLGHLNSTWQNETYINHVMSGLKWALDGASTKAYGVGIVGNGNGNSSSTVTGTTSSSSNGASATSSGTSASLTSSSTSSAPSGSSSGSTSGSVSVKSIPGQALVAGAGLAGIVILGMGLVL
;
A
#
# COMPACT_ATOMS: atom_id res chain seq x y z
N MET A 1 -61.78 5.09 33.01
CA MET A 1 -60.58 5.84 32.58
C MET A 1 -59.35 5.05 32.99
N TRP A 2 -58.42 4.75 32.07
CA TRP A 2 -57.17 4.05 32.39
C TRP A 2 -55.97 4.93 32.04
N SER A 3 -55.11 5.21 33.02
CA SER A 3 -53.88 5.98 32.82
C SER A 3 -52.76 5.06 32.34
N LYS A 4 -52.46 5.11 31.03
CA LYS A 4 -51.22 4.52 30.51
C LYS A 4 -50.05 5.48 30.80
N LYS A 5 -49.29 5.22 31.86
CA LYS A 5 -47.97 5.84 32.03
C LYS A 5 -47.01 5.19 31.02
N ALA A 6 -46.49 5.97 30.08
CA ALA A 6 -45.46 5.50 29.16
C ALA A 6 -44.13 5.37 29.91
N ILE A 7 -43.45 4.23 29.78
CA ILE A 7 -42.07 4.05 30.24
C ILE A 7 -41.16 4.43 29.07
N LEU A 8 -40.52 5.58 29.16
CA LEU A 8 -39.51 6.01 28.19
C LEU A 8 -38.16 5.38 28.56
N ALA A 9 -37.85 4.22 27.96
CA ALA A 9 -36.56 3.57 28.14
C ALA A 9 -35.48 4.32 27.33
N TYR A 10 -34.57 5.01 28.01
CA TYR A 10 -33.49 5.76 27.38
C TYR A 10 -32.26 4.84 27.21
N THR A 11 -32.21 4.09 26.11
CA THR A 11 -31.04 3.25 25.77
C THR A 11 -29.86 4.11 25.36
N ILE A 12 -28.98 4.41 26.31
CA ILE A 12 -27.65 4.97 26.04
C ILE A 12 -26.82 3.88 25.38
N ALA A 13 -26.71 3.94 24.04
CA ALA A 13 -25.78 3.10 23.30
C ALA A 13 -24.35 3.57 23.58
N VAL A 14 -23.64 2.88 24.47
CA VAL A 14 -22.21 3.10 24.69
C VAL A 14 -21.49 2.56 23.45
N MET A 15 -21.16 3.46 22.52
CA MET A 15 -20.25 3.15 21.42
C MET A 15 -18.84 2.96 21.97
N SER A 16 -18.46 1.70 22.22
CA SER A 16 -17.07 1.34 22.51
C SER A 16 -16.19 1.79 21.35
N GLN A 17 -15.40 2.85 21.54
CA GLN A 17 -14.44 3.26 20.53
C GLN A 17 -13.35 2.19 20.43
N VAL A 18 -13.08 1.76 19.19
CA VAL A 18 -12.04 0.78 18.90
C VAL A 18 -10.70 1.49 19.00
N GLN A 19 -10.01 1.29 20.12
CA GLN A 19 -8.72 1.91 20.39
C GLN A 19 -7.59 0.94 20.03
N ALA A 20 -6.57 1.45 19.34
CA ALA A 20 -5.34 0.69 19.08
C ALA A 20 -4.63 0.33 20.41
N GLN A 21 -4.10 -0.89 20.47
CA GLN A 21 -3.30 -1.43 21.58
C GLN A 21 -1.81 -1.08 21.42
N SER A 22 -1.37 -0.89 20.18
CA SER A 22 -0.03 -0.43 19.78
C SER A 22 -0.17 0.51 18.56
N THR A 23 0.81 1.37 18.32
CA THR A 23 0.78 2.32 17.19
C THR A 23 0.77 1.55 15.86
N PRO A 24 -0.24 1.70 14.98
CA PRO A 24 -0.24 1.07 13.67
C PRO A 24 0.92 1.56 12.82
N LYS A 25 1.60 0.63 12.14
CA LYS A 25 2.75 0.95 11.26
C LYS A 25 2.34 0.90 9.80
N VAL A 26 2.66 1.93 9.04
CA VAL A 26 2.26 2.08 7.63
C VAL A 26 3.49 2.24 6.73
N LEU A 27 3.58 1.43 5.68
CA LEU A 27 4.57 1.57 4.61
C LEU A 27 4.04 2.61 3.61
N VAL A 28 4.67 3.79 3.57
CA VAL A 28 4.35 4.83 2.59
C VAL A 28 5.27 4.64 1.39
N TYR A 29 4.69 4.26 0.24
CA TYR A 29 5.42 3.92 -0.97
C TYR A 29 5.27 5.00 -2.03
N THR A 30 6.39 5.61 -2.44
CA THR A 30 6.41 6.75 -3.38
C THR A 30 7.19 6.47 -4.67
N ALA A 31 7.52 5.20 -4.95
CA ALA A 31 8.20 4.84 -6.20
C ALA A 31 7.35 5.19 -7.43
N THR A 32 8.02 5.56 -8.52
CA THR A 32 7.42 6.00 -9.79
C THR A 32 8.24 5.43 -10.94
N ALA A 33 7.61 4.61 -11.80
CA ALA A 33 8.19 4.15 -13.06
C ALA A 33 7.85 5.10 -14.22
N GLY A 34 6.77 5.87 -14.09
CA GLY A 34 6.29 6.89 -15.02
C GLY A 34 6.55 8.32 -14.56
N TYR A 35 5.53 9.17 -14.67
CA TYR A 35 5.60 10.58 -14.27
C TYR A 35 5.89 10.76 -12.77
N ARG A 36 6.77 11.71 -12.45
CA ARG A 36 7.22 12.01 -11.09
C ARG A 36 6.59 13.32 -10.61
N HIS A 37 5.71 13.23 -9.62
CA HIS A 37 5.00 14.39 -9.06
C HIS A 37 5.91 15.20 -8.12
N ASP A 38 6.03 16.51 -8.38
CA ASP A 38 6.81 17.47 -7.56
C ASP A 38 6.29 17.63 -6.11
N SER A 39 5.11 17.09 -5.80
CA SER A 39 4.52 17.08 -4.46
C SER A 39 5.02 15.95 -3.55
N ILE A 40 5.66 14.90 -4.09
CA ILE A 40 6.08 13.73 -3.31
C ILE A 40 6.95 14.08 -2.09
N PRO A 41 7.97 14.97 -2.18
CA PRO A 41 8.76 15.36 -1.02
C PRO A 41 7.92 16.08 0.07
N THR A 42 7.02 16.97 -0.34
CA THR A 42 6.12 17.70 0.55
C THR A 42 5.09 16.77 1.19
N ALA A 43 4.59 15.77 0.46
CA ALA A 43 3.73 14.73 1.00
C ALA A 43 4.44 13.93 2.10
N ILE A 44 5.67 13.48 1.85
CA ILE A 44 6.50 12.78 2.85
C ILE A 44 6.70 13.63 4.11
N GLU A 45 7.06 14.91 3.95
CA GLU A 45 7.24 15.84 5.07
C GLU A 45 5.93 16.02 5.87
N VAL A 46 4.83 16.34 5.19
CA VAL A 46 3.53 16.64 5.83
C VAL A 46 2.94 15.42 6.53
N LEU A 47 3.05 14.22 5.94
CA LEU A 47 2.68 12.96 6.58
C LEU A 47 3.54 12.71 7.83
N GLY A 48 4.87 12.89 7.73
CA GLY A 48 5.78 12.76 8.85
C GLY A 48 5.48 13.71 10.01
N GLN A 49 5.21 14.99 9.71
CA GLN A 49 4.81 15.99 10.70
C GLN A 49 3.47 15.67 11.38
N ASN A 50 2.53 15.00 10.70
CA ASN A 50 1.22 14.63 11.25
C ASN A 50 1.19 13.24 11.92
N ALA A 51 2.23 12.42 11.79
CA ALA A 51 2.30 11.04 12.30
C ALA A 51 1.88 10.91 13.78
N GLN A 52 2.51 11.71 14.66
CA GLN A 52 2.21 11.71 16.10
C GLN A 52 0.79 12.20 16.40
N LYS A 53 0.29 13.20 15.66
CA LYS A 53 -1.06 13.79 15.84
C LYS A 53 -2.17 12.76 15.57
N TYR A 54 -1.96 11.85 14.63
CA TYR A 54 -2.93 10.80 14.26
C TYR A 54 -2.65 9.44 14.89
N GLY A 55 -1.51 9.27 15.57
CA GLY A 55 -1.13 8.03 16.24
C GLY A 55 -0.76 6.92 15.26
N VAL A 56 0.05 7.23 14.24
CA VAL A 56 0.52 6.30 13.20
C VAL A 56 2.05 6.37 13.11
N GLU A 57 2.72 5.24 12.89
CA GLU A 57 4.15 5.18 12.54
C GLU A 57 4.29 5.03 11.02
N PHE A 58 5.04 5.91 10.37
CA PHE A 58 5.32 5.83 8.94
C PHE A 58 6.74 5.35 8.65
N GLN A 59 6.85 4.38 7.74
CA GLN A 59 8.11 4.07 7.05
C GLN A 59 7.97 4.50 5.58
N PHE A 60 8.65 5.56 5.19
CA PHE A 60 8.69 6.04 3.81
C PHE A 60 9.72 5.23 3.00
N SER A 61 9.36 4.82 1.78
CA SER A 61 10.26 4.07 0.90
C SER A 61 9.92 4.19 -0.58
N GLU A 62 10.92 3.96 -1.42
CA GLU A 62 10.80 3.73 -2.87
C GLU A 62 11.41 2.37 -3.27
N ASP A 63 11.82 1.57 -2.28
CA ASP A 63 12.45 0.26 -2.45
C ASP A 63 11.41 -0.85 -2.62
N MET A 64 11.31 -1.37 -3.85
CA MET A 64 10.45 -2.50 -4.23
C MET A 64 10.75 -3.78 -3.43
N SER A 65 11.97 -3.97 -2.92
CA SER A 65 12.35 -5.19 -2.16
C SER A 65 11.66 -5.32 -0.80
N LEU A 66 10.95 -4.28 -0.35
CA LEU A 66 10.07 -4.34 0.82
C LEU A 66 8.75 -5.06 0.55
N PHE A 67 8.38 -5.31 -0.71
CA PHE A 67 7.15 -6.01 -1.08
C PHE A 67 7.36 -7.54 -1.07
N THR A 68 7.59 -8.07 0.12
CA THR A 68 7.63 -9.51 0.41
C THR A 68 6.68 -9.84 1.54
N ASN A 69 6.18 -11.09 1.60
CA ASN A 69 5.25 -11.52 2.65
C ASN A 69 5.79 -11.24 4.06
N ASP A 70 7.07 -11.56 4.31
CA ASP A 70 7.71 -11.35 5.61
C ASP A 70 7.73 -9.86 5.98
N THR A 71 8.18 -9.00 5.08
CA THR A 71 8.28 -7.55 5.32
C THR A 71 6.92 -6.90 5.46
N LEU A 72 5.99 -7.16 4.53
CA LEU A 72 4.63 -6.62 4.56
C LEU A 72 3.85 -7.08 5.81
N SER A 73 4.12 -8.29 6.34
CA SER A 73 3.48 -8.76 7.57
C SER A 73 3.79 -7.93 8.82
N THR A 74 4.81 -7.05 8.77
CA THR A 74 5.17 -6.13 9.85
C THR A 74 4.39 -4.81 9.84
N PHE A 75 3.60 -4.56 8.78
CA PHE A 75 2.80 -3.34 8.61
C PHE A 75 1.31 -3.60 8.81
N ASP A 76 0.61 -2.61 9.35
CA ASP A 76 -0.86 -2.59 9.46
C ASP A 76 -1.50 -2.07 8.18
N GLY A 77 -0.79 -1.21 7.43
CA GLY A 77 -1.25 -0.71 6.14
C GLY A 77 -0.13 -0.39 5.16
N VAL A 78 -0.50 -0.29 3.88
CA VAL A 78 0.31 0.32 2.83
C VAL A 78 -0.37 1.61 2.37
N MET A 79 0.43 2.63 2.05
CA MET A 79 -0.03 3.92 1.57
C MET A 79 0.71 4.28 0.28
N PHE A 80 0.01 4.18 -0.85
CA PHE A 80 0.52 4.51 -2.18
C PHE A 80 0.26 5.99 -2.46
N VAL A 81 1.33 6.77 -2.62
CA VAL A 81 1.26 8.24 -2.76
C VAL A 81 1.93 8.67 -4.05
N SER A 82 1.11 9.11 -5.01
CA SER A 82 1.55 9.70 -6.28
C SER A 82 2.51 8.81 -7.11
N ASN A 83 2.35 7.48 -6.99
CA ASN A 83 3.04 6.48 -7.80
C ASN A 83 2.68 6.60 -9.30
N SER A 84 3.37 5.88 -10.19
CA SER A 84 3.05 5.90 -11.63
C SER A 84 3.65 4.70 -12.37
N ASP A 85 2.87 4.14 -13.31
CA ASP A 85 3.19 2.94 -14.11
C ASP A 85 3.55 1.71 -13.24
N GLU A 86 4.32 0.77 -13.77
CA GLU A 86 4.56 -0.54 -13.16
C GLU A 86 5.65 -0.48 -12.09
N VAL A 87 5.25 -0.15 -10.85
CA VAL A 87 6.14 0.09 -9.70
C VAL A 87 6.47 -1.15 -8.85
N LEU A 88 5.86 -2.30 -9.15
CA LEU A 88 6.10 -3.61 -8.55
C LEU A 88 6.17 -4.69 -9.64
N ASP A 89 7.00 -5.71 -9.44
CA ASP A 89 6.99 -6.94 -10.24
C ASP A 89 5.94 -7.95 -9.76
N ASP A 90 5.75 -9.04 -10.51
CA ASP A 90 4.83 -10.15 -10.20
C ASP A 90 4.97 -10.67 -8.75
N ALA A 91 6.17 -10.64 -8.17
CA ALA A 91 6.42 -11.11 -6.81
C ALA A 91 5.97 -10.07 -5.78
N GLY A 92 6.22 -8.78 -6.02
CA GLY A 92 5.70 -7.68 -5.22
C GLY A 92 4.17 -7.61 -5.24
N GLN A 93 3.55 -7.83 -6.41
CA GLN A 93 2.09 -7.91 -6.58
C GLN A 93 1.51 -9.12 -5.83
N ALA A 94 2.12 -10.30 -5.94
CA ALA A 94 1.70 -11.49 -5.21
C ALA A 94 1.83 -11.32 -3.68
N ALA A 95 2.86 -10.60 -3.21
CA ALA A 95 3.01 -10.26 -1.80
C ALA A 95 1.94 -9.25 -1.33
N LEU A 96 1.62 -8.25 -2.16
CA LEU A 96 0.60 -7.25 -1.88
C LEU A 96 -0.81 -7.86 -1.83
N LYS A 97 -1.12 -8.81 -2.72
CA LYS A 97 -2.32 -9.65 -2.65
C LYS A 97 -2.40 -10.44 -1.34
N THR A 98 -1.30 -11.10 -0.97
CA THR A 98 -1.21 -11.87 0.28
C THR A 98 -1.43 -10.96 1.49
N PHE A 99 -0.94 -9.72 1.46
CA PHE A 99 -1.14 -8.71 2.50
C PHE A 99 -2.61 -8.29 2.66
N PHE A 100 -3.32 -7.98 1.57
CA PHE A 100 -4.75 -7.65 1.63
C PHE A 100 -5.61 -8.82 2.15
N GLN A 101 -5.37 -10.04 1.64
CA GLN A 101 -6.02 -11.26 2.14
C GLN A 101 -5.70 -11.55 3.61
N SER A 102 -4.59 -11.04 4.13
CA SER A 102 -4.17 -11.14 5.53
C SER A 102 -4.77 -10.08 6.47
N GLY A 103 -5.67 -9.23 5.96
CA GLY A 103 -6.31 -8.13 6.70
C GLY A 103 -5.59 -6.78 6.62
N GLY A 104 -4.54 -6.66 5.80
CA GLY A 104 -3.77 -5.43 5.62
C GLY A 104 -4.59 -4.28 5.01
N VAL A 105 -4.40 -3.07 5.53
CA VAL A 105 -5.14 -1.86 5.13
C VAL A 105 -4.53 -1.21 3.88
N TYR A 106 -5.36 -0.70 2.98
CA TYR A 106 -4.93 0.09 1.82
C TYR A 106 -5.27 1.58 1.98
N THR A 107 -4.36 2.44 1.52
CA THR A 107 -4.61 3.87 1.33
C THR A 107 -3.96 4.33 0.03
N GLY A 108 -4.72 4.96 -0.85
CA GLY A 108 -4.23 5.51 -2.11
C GLY A 108 -4.42 7.02 -2.19
N VAL A 109 -3.43 7.74 -2.70
CA VAL A 109 -3.47 9.19 -2.87
C VAL A 109 -3.00 9.58 -4.27
N HIS A 110 -3.80 10.42 -4.93
CA HIS A 110 -3.55 10.96 -6.26
C HIS A 110 -3.23 9.84 -7.27
N ALA A 111 -2.07 9.89 -7.94
CA ALA A 111 -1.61 8.89 -8.90
C ALA A 111 -1.32 7.50 -8.29
N GLY A 112 -1.60 7.25 -7.01
CA GLY A 112 -1.75 5.90 -6.46
C GLY A 112 -2.82 5.03 -7.17
N SER A 113 -3.67 5.62 -8.03
CA SER A 113 -4.55 4.91 -8.98
C SER A 113 -3.98 4.79 -10.41
N ALA A 114 -2.79 5.32 -10.68
CA ALA A 114 -2.16 5.39 -12.01
C ALA A 114 -0.92 4.48 -12.13
N CYS A 115 -0.92 3.38 -11.38
CA CYS A 115 0.17 2.41 -11.29
C CYS A 115 -0.38 0.98 -11.19
N LEU A 116 0.44 -0.02 -11.53
CA LEU A 116 0.10 -1.45 -11.46
C LEU A 116 -1.14 -1.82 -12.30
N PHE A 117 -1.24 -1.30 -13.53
CA PHE A 117 -2.43 -1.46 -14.39
C PHE A 117 -2.65 -2.90 -14.88
N ASN A 118 -1.73 -3.81 -14.58
CA ASN A 118 -1.82 -5.25 -14.84
C ASN A 118 -2.36 -6.07 -13.65
N ASP A 119 -2.43 -5.51 -12.43
CA ASP A 119 -2.91 -6.20 -11.24
C ASP A 119 -4.38 -5.86 -10.91
N GLU A 120 -5.29 -6.73 -11.34
CA GLU A 120 -6.72 -6.66 -11.00
C GLU A 120 -6.96 -6.65 -9.48
N ASN A 121 -6.11 -7.34 -8.70
CA ASN A 121 -6.21 -7.32 -7.23
C ASN A 121 -5.79 -5.97 -6.66
N TYR A 122 -4.87 -5.25 -7.31
CA TYR A 122 -4.56 -3.88 -6.92
C TYR A 122 -5.70 -2.93 -7.32
N GLU A 123 -6.31 -3.06 -8.52
CA GLU A 123 -7.53 -2.29 -8.86
C GLU A 123 -8.63 -2.50 -7.82
N GLN A 124 -8.84 -3.76 -7.41
CA GLN A 124 -9.82 -4.12 -6.39
C GLN A 124 -9.51 -3.53 -5.00
N ALA A 125 -8.26 -3.17 -4.71
CA ALA A 125 -7.88 -2.44 -3.51
C ALA A 125 -8.06 -0.92 -3.64
N VAL A 126 -7.71 -0.33 -4.80
CA VAL A 126 -7.88 1.11 -5.07
C VAL A 126 -9.36 1.50 -5.16
N GLY A 127 -10.15 0.70 -5.88
CA GLY A 127 -11.55 0.97 -6.23
C GLY A 127 -11.75 1.13 -7.74
N ALA A 128 -10.91 1.92 -8.39
CA ALA A 128 -10.89 2.13 -9.84
C ALA A 128 -9.52 2.68 -10.29
N PHE A 129 -9.05 2.28 -11.47
CA PHE A 129 -7.82 2.83 -12.06
C PHE A 129 -8.01 4.20 -12.71
N PHE A 130 -6.96 5.03 -12.72
CA PHE A 130 -6.88 6.28 -13.45
C PHE A 130 -6.92 6.06 -14.98
N ASP A 131 -7.59 6.96 -15.70
CA ASP A 131 -7.61 7.03 -17.15
C ASP A 131 -6.92 8.30 -17.66
N TYR A 132 -7.49 9.48 -17.36
CA TYR A 132 -6.97 10.78 -17.79
C TYR A 132 -7.42 11.92 -16.86
N HIS A 133 -6.88 13.11 -17.06
CA HIS A 133 -7.41 14.37 -16.52
C HIS A 133 -7.34 15.47 -17.59
N PRO A 134 -8.14 16.55 -17.52
CA PRO A 134 -7.85 17.79 -18.22
C PRO A 134 -6.67 18.51 -17.54
N PRO A 135 -6.07 19.55 -18.14
CA PRO A 135 -5.01 20.33 -17.52
C PRO A 135 -5.43 20.92 -16.17
N ILE A 136 -4.45 21.05 -15.26
CA ILE A 136 -4.57 21.67 -13.94
C ILE A 136 -5.31 23.02 -14.03
N GLN A 137 -6.39 23.15 -13.29
CA GLN A 137 -7.26 24.34 -13.28
C GLN A 137 -8.08 24.40 -11.99
N ASP A 138 -8.70 25.54 -11.71
CA ASP A 138 -9.69 25.62 -10.62
C ASP A 138 -10.87 24.70 -10.90
N ALA A 139 -11.19 23.83 -9.95
CA ALA A 139 -12.38 23.00 -9.95
C ALA A 139 -13.09 23.10 -8.59
N THR A 140 -14.39 22.80 -8.54
CA THR A 140 -15.15 22.75 -7.29
C THR A 140 -15.47 21.33 -6.90
N PHE A 141 -14.90 20.89 -5.79
CA PHE A 141 -15.18 19.61 -5.16
C PHE A 141 -16.33 19.75 -4.17
N THR A 142 -17.14 18.71 -4.04
CA THR A 142 -18.37 18.70 -3.25
C THR A 142 -18.35 17.56 -2.24
N ARG A 143 -18.68 17.86 -0.98
CA ARG A 143 -18.79 16.84 0.08
C ARG A 143 -20.12 16.09 -0.04
N LEU A 144 -20.05 14.77 -0.19
CA LEU A 144 -21.24 13.91 -0.24
C LEU A 144 -21.55 13.30 1.14
N ASN A 145 -20.51 12.84 1.85
CA ASN A 145 -20.66 12.26 3.18
C ASN A 145 -20.29 13.29 4.26
N THR A 146 -21.24 13.64 5.13
CA THR A 146 -21.06 14.61 6.22
C THR A 146 -20.73 13.97 7.58
N THR A 147 -20.70 12.63 7.64
CA THR A 147 -20.49 11.85 8.89
C THR A 147 -19.15 11.13 8.96
N HIS A 148 -18.50 10.90 7.81
CA HIS A 148 -17.23 10.22 7.73
C HIS A 148 -16.07 11.14 8.18
N PRO A 149 -15.10 10.65 8.98
CA PRO A 149 -14.07 11.52 9.56
C PRO A 149 -13.17 12.18 8.51
N ALA A 150 -12.90 11.52 7.38
CA ALA A 150 -12.16 12.11 6.25
C ALA A 150 -12.82 13.36 5.65
N THR A 151 -14.11 13.59 5.88
CA THR A 151 -14.86 14.73 5.32
C THR A 151 -15.41 15.67 6.39
N ALA A 152 -15.06 15.47 7.67
CA ALA A 152 -15.53 16.29 8.78
C ALA A 152 -15.18 17.79 8.61
N ASN A 153 -13.93 18.08 8.23
CA ASN A 153 -13.41 19.44 8.03
C ASN A 153 -13.51 19.93 6.57
N VAL A 154 -14.06 19.13 5.65
CA VAL A 154 -14.20 19.49 4.23
C VAL A 154 -15.48 20.33 4.03
N PRO A 155 -15.41 21.54 3.43
CA PRO A 155 -16.60 22.33 3.11
C PRO A 155 -17.56 21.62 2.13
N ASP A 156 -18.85 21.95 2.17
CA ASP A 156 -19.85 21.33 1.28
C ASP A 156 -19.59 21.61 -0.22
N ARG A 157 -19.00 22.78 -0.51
CA ARG A 157 -18.34 23.11 -1.77
C ARG A 157 -16.96 23.69 -1.46
N TRP A 158 -15.92 23.13 -2.04
CA TRP A 158 -14.53 23.53 -1.84
C TRP A 158 -13.85 23.68 -3.20
N SER A 159 -13.52 24.91 -3.56
CA SER A 159 -12.95 25.25 -4.87
C SER A 159 -11.46 25.59 -4.74
N PHE A 160 -10.62 24.94 -5.55
CA PHE A 160 -9.19 25.21 -5.66
C PHE A 160 -8.62 24.60 -6.95
N GLN A 161 -7.40 25.01 -7.32
CA GLN A 161 -6.66 24.47 -8.45
C GLN A 161 -6.11 23.08 -8.13
N GLU A 162 -6.42 22.08 -8.98
CA GLU A 162 -6.00 20.67 -8.84
C GLU A 162 -6.23 19.91 -10.17
N GLU A 163 -5.92 18.61 -10.24
CA GLU A 163 -6.26 17.75 -11.38
C GLU A 163 -7.58 17.00 -11.15
N VAL A 164 -8.48 17.05 -12.13
CA VAL A 164 -9.76 16.33 -12.07
C VAL A 164 -9.63 14.98 -12.79
N TYR A 165 -9.32 13.94 -12.03
CA TYR A 165 -9.14 12.57 -12.53
C TYR A 165 -10.45 11.95 -13.02
N HIS A 166 -10.40 11.35 -14.21
CA HIS A 166 -11.36 10.35 -14.70
C HIS A 166 -10.74 8.95 -14.57
N PHE A 167 -11.61 7.95 -14.48
CA PHE A 167 -11.24 6.56 -14.15
C PHE A 167 -11.65 5.56 -15.23
N ARG A 168 -11.07 4.36 -15.20
CA ARG A 168 -11.34 3.26 -16.13
C ARG A 168 -12.61 2.46 -15.79
N SER A 169 -13.12 2.64 -14.57
CA SER A 169 -14.21 1.89 -13.96
C SER A 169 -14.94 2.79 -12.95
N ASN A 170 -16.20 2.47 -12.59
CA ASN A 170 -16.87 3.19 -11.51
C ASN A 170 -16.53 2.52 -10.18
N PRO A 171 -15.89 3.19 -9.20
CA PRO A 171 -15.47 2.53 -7.96
C PRO A 171 -16.64 1.95 -7.14
N ARG A 172 -17.87 2.40 -7.39
CA ARG A 172 -19.10 1.84 -6.81
C ARG A 172 -19.36 0.39 -7.24
N ASP A 173 -18.90 -0.02 -8.41
CA ASP A 173 -19.05 -1.39 -8.92
C ASP A 173 -18.18 -2.37 -8.11
N ASN A 174 -17.08 -1.87 -7.53
CA ASN A 174 -16.26 -2.53 -6.49
C ASN A 174 -16.72 -2.15 -5.06
N GLY A 175 -17.99 -1.79 -4.89
CA GLY A 175 -18.61 -1.54 -3.58
C GLY A 175 -18.17 -0.26 -2.86
N ALA A 176 -17.49 0.68 -3.53
CA ALA A 176 -17.01 1.88 -2.87
C ALA A 176 -18.12 2.87 -2.48
N VAL A 177 -18.00 3.44 -1.27
CA VAL A 177 -18.83 4.53 -0.78
C VAL A 177 -18.11 5.85 -1.03
N VAL A 178 -18.69 6.69 -1.88
CA VAL A 178 -18.09 7.95 -2.31
C VAL A 178 -18.28 9.04 -1.24
N LEU A 179 -17.17 9.70 -0.90
CA LEU A 179 -17.06 10.73 0.13
C LEU A 179 -17.11 12.13 -0.45
N MET A 180 -16.44 12.32 -1.59
CA MET A 180 -16.34 13.58 -2.32
C MET A 180 -16.47 13.33 -3.83
N SER A 181 -17.00 14.33 -4.51
CA SER A 181 -17.16 14.38 -5.97
C SER A 181 -16.68 15.72 -6.53
N VAL A 182 -16.58 15.84 -7.85
CA VAL A 182 -16.38 17.11 -8.55
C VAL A 182 -17.69 17.61 -9.16
N ASP A 183 -17.86 18.93 -9.23
CA ASP A 183 -18.90 19.59 -10.01
C ASP A 183 -18.42 19.77 -11.46
N GLU A 184 -18.92 18.96 -12.39
CA GLU A 184 -18.54 19.00 -13.80
C GLU A 184 -18.92 20.30 -14.54
N SER A 185 -19.72 21.19 -13.92
CA SER A 185 -19.96 22.54 -14.46
C SER A 185 -18.90 23.57 -14.07
N SER A 186 -17.97 23.20 -13.17
CA SER A 186 -17.00 24.12 -12.57
C SER A 186 -15.61 24.14 -13.22
N TYR A 187 -15.33 23.21 -14.15
CA TYR A 187 -14.05 23.11 -14.87
C TYR A 187 -14.28 22.77 -16.35
N VAL A 188 -13.28 23.02 -17.20
CA VAL A 188 -13.31 22.67 -18.62
C VAL A 188 -12.68 21.30 -18.82
N ASN A 189 -13.50 20.29 -19.14
CA ASN A 189 -12.98 19.01 -19.59
C ASN A 189 -12.59 19.05 -21.08
N ASN A 190 -11.29 19.19 -21.34
CA ASN A 190 -10.66 19.03 -22.65
C ASN A 190 -9.55 17.95 -22.64
N GLY A 191 -9.55 17.07 -21.64
CA GLY A 191 -8.66 15.91 -21.58
C GLY A 191 -9.02 14.85 -22.62
N THR A 192 -8.22 13.79 -22.73
CA THR A 192 -8.43 12.70 -23.69
C THR A 192 -8.32 11.34 -23.00
N SER A 193 -9.41 10.57 -23.00
CA SER A 193 -9.45 9.17 -22.53
C SER A 193 -8.42 8.30 -23.24
N THR A 194 -7.79 7.39 -22.50
CA THR A 194 -6.86 6.38 -23.04
C THR A 194 -7.58 5.17 -23.65
N GLY A 195 -8.89 5.02 -23.40
CA GLY A 195 -9.69 3.90 -23.89
C GLY A 195 -11.17 4.22 -24.12
N ASN A 196 -12.02 3.19 -24.04
CA ASN A 196 -13.47 3.30 -24.13
C ASN A 196 -14.10 2.87 -22.79
N TYR A 197 -13.91 3.72 -21.79
CA TYR A 197 -14.32 3.51 -20.40
C TYR A 197 -15.71 4.11 -20.12
N PRO A 198 -16.45 3.62 -19.09
CA PRO A 198 -17.76 4.14 -18.75
C PRO A 198 -17.67 5.60 -18.24
N PRO A 199 -18.74 6.40 -18.38
CA PRO A 199 -18.81 7.71 -17.74
C PRO A 199 -18.76 7.57 -16.21
N MET A 200 -18.23 8.59 -15.54
CA MET A 200 -17.99 8.61 -14.08
C MET A 200 -19.25 8.48 -13.21
N GLY A 201 -20.42 8.63 -13.83
CA GLY A 201 -21.73 8.59 -13.18
C GLY A 201 -22.03 9.86 -12.42
N ASP A 202 -23.26 9.97 -11.93
CA ASP A 202 -23.72 11.10 -11.12
C ASP A 202 -23.78 10.69 -9.64
N PRO A 203 -23.05 11.34 -8.71
CA PRO A 203 -22.01 12.36 -8.95
C PRO A 203 -20.64 11.76 -9.28
N HIS A 204 -19.82 12.47 -10.06
CA HIS A 204 -18.47 12.06 -10.47
C HIS A 204 -17.54 11.87 -9.24
N PRO A 205 -17.03 10.66 -8.93
CA PRO A 205 -16.31 10.36 -7.69
C PRO A 205 -14.86 10.87 -7.70
N ILE A 206 -14.41 11.44 -6.57
CA ILE A 206 -13.05 11.99 -6.38
C ILE A 206 -12.36 11.41 -5.14
N ALA A 207 -13.12 11.09 -4.09
CA ALA A 207 -12.61 10.36 -2.93
C ALA A 207 -13.66 9.35 -2.43
N TRP A 208 -13.23 8.19 -1.94
CA TRP A 208 -14.09 7.10 -1.51
C TRP A 208 -13.42 6.17 -0.50
N TYR A 209 -14.21 5.25 0.07
CA TYR A 209 -13.71 4.11 0.84
C TYR A 209 -14.35 2.80 0.41
N ILE A 210 -13.73 1.68 0.76
CA ILE A 210 -14.32 0.34 0.68
C ILE A 210 -14.15 -0.34 2.04
N GLU A 211 -15.25 -0.79 2.66
CA GLU A 211 -15.23 -1.44 3.99
C GLU A 211 -14.63 -2.85 3.95
N ALA A 212 -14.80 -3.56 2.82
CA ALA A 212 -14.25 -4.88 2.57
C ALA A 212 -13.99 -5.05 1.05
N PRO A 213 -12.81 -4.63 0.55
CA PRO A 213 -12.45 -4.70 -0.87
C PRO A 213 -12.33 -6.15 -1.36
N LEU A 214 -12.59 -6.37 -2.65
CA LEU A 214 -12.51 -7.70 -3.26
C LEU A 214 -11.08 -8.27 -3.27
N SER A 215 -10.07 -7.40 -3.24
CA SER A 215 -8.65 -7.77 -3.13
C SER A 215 -8.32 -8.60 -1.88
N ALA A 216 -9.07 -8.40 -0.80
CA ALA A 216 -8.94 -9.17 0.42
C ALA A 216 -9.60 -10.56 0.36
N GLN A 217 -10.18 -10.98 -0.77
CA GLN A 217 -10.91 -12.24 -0.90
C GLN A 217 -10.16 -13.32 -1.71
N PRO A 218 -10.31 -14.61 -1.34
CA PRO A 218 -10.81 -15.07 -0.05
C PRO A 218 -9.85 -14.65 1.09
N LEU A 219 -10.39 -14.40 2.28
CA LEU A 219 -9.58 -14.08 3.46
C LEU A 219 -8.63 -15.24 3.82
N GLY A 220 -7.46 -14.89 4.34
CA GLY A 220 -6.44 -15.82 4.78
C GLY A 220 -6.84 -16.65 6.00
N SER A 221 -6.12 -17.74 6.24
CA SER A 221 -6.34 -18.59 7.42
C SER A 221 -6.03 -17.81 8.71
N GLY A 222 -7.01 -17.71 9.61
CA GLY A 222 -6.92 -16.92 10.85
C GLY A 222 -7.23 -15.43 10.68
N VAL A 223 -7.86 -15.03 9.57
CA VAL A 223 -8.24 -13.63 9.29
C VAL A 223 -9.76 -13.48 9.39
N ASP A 224 -10.24 -12.91 10.49
CA ASP A 224 -11.69 -12.73 10.74
C ASP A 224 -12.29 -11.53 9.96
N LYS A 225 -11.46 -10.63 9.42
CA LYS A 225 -11.90 -9.38 8.81
C LYS A 225 -10.94 -8.86 7.73
N ALA A 226 -11.49 -8.37 6.62
CA ALA A 226 -10.74 -7.64 5.59
C ALA A 226 -10.17 -6.32 6.13
N GLY A 227 -9.03 -5.89 5.58
CA GLY A 227 -8.57 -4.51 5.71
C GLY A 227 -9.46 -3.56 4.90
N ARG A 228 -9.60 -2.32 5.37
CA ARG A 228 -10.33 -1.27 4.66
C ARG A 228 -9.46 -0.65 3.56
N SER A 229 -10.10 -0.10 2.54
CA SER A 229 -9.48 0.81 1.58
C SER A 229 -9.98 2.24 1.78
N PHE A 230 -9.09 3.22 1.66
CA PHE A 230 -9.43 4.63 1.44
C PHE A 230 -8.67 5.17 0.21
N TYR A 231 -9.32 6.00 -0.60
CA TYR A 231 -8.69 6.64 -1.76
C TYR A 231 -9.16 8.09 -1.92
N THR A 232 -8.25 8.96 -2.38
CA THR A 232 -8.56 10.30 -2.89
C THR A 232 -7.67 10.65 -4.09
N SER A 233 -8.23 11.20 -5.15
CA SER A 233 -7.47 11.59 -6.36
C SER A 233 -6.81 12.96 -6.26
N LEU A 234 -7.19 13.74 -5.25
CA LEU A 234 -6.59 15.02 -4.93
C LEU A 234 -5.17 14.78 -4.38
N GLY A 235 -4.20 15.59 -4.78
CA GLY A 235 -2.84 15.56 -4.24
C GLY A 235 -1.71 15.94 -5.20
N HIS A 236 -2.00 16.46 -6.40
CA HIS A 236 -0.99 16.84 -7.38
C HIS A 236 -0.05 17.92 -6.84
N LEU A 237 -0.61 19.01 -6.33
CA LEU A 237 0.14 20.24 -6.08
C LEU A 237 0.72 20.33 -4.67
N ASN A 238 1.88 20.98 -4.57
CA ASN A 238 2.49 21.35 -3.29
C ASN A 238 1.57 22.22 -2.42
N SER A 239 0.76 23.10 -3.04
CA SER A 239 -0.27 23.89 -2.37
C SER A 239 -1.41 23.04 -1.80
N THR A 240 -1.78 21.93 -2.46
CA THR A 240 -2.78 20.98 -1.97
C THR A 240 -2.28 20.30 -0.70
N TRP A 241 -1.02 19.84 -0.67
CA TRP A 241 -0.39 19.31 0.54
C TRP A 241 -0.15 20.32 1.67
N GLN A 242 -0.16 21.63 1.38
CA GLN A 242 -0.07 22.71 2.37
C GLN A 242 -1.44 23.15 2.91
N ASN A 243 -2.54 22.61 2.38
CA ASN A 243 -3.89 22.98 2.79
C ASN A 243 -4.38 22.13 3.97
N GLU A 244 -4.62 22.73 5.14
CA GLU A 244 -5.06 21.99 6.34
C GLU A 244 -6.34 21.15 6.13
N THR A 245 -7.27 21.57 5.27
CA THR A 245 -8.46 20.77 4.93
C THR A 245 -8.08 19.47 4.23
N TYR A 246 -7.14 19.54 3.28
CA TYR A 246 -6.61 18.37 2.57
C TYR A 246 -5.81 17.44 3.49
N ILE A 247 -4.90 18.01 4.30
CA ILE A 247 -4.07 17.25 5.25
C ILE A 247 -4.98 16.46 6.22
N ASN A 248 -5.99 17.13 6.78
CA ASN A 248 -6.94 16.49 7.68
C ASN A 248 -7.82 15.45 6.94
N HIS A 249 -8.15 15.65 5.65
CA HIS A 249 -8.89 14.68 4.84
C HIS A 249 -8.10 13.37 4.65
N VAL A 250 -6.87 13.45 4.14
CA VAL A 250 -5.99 12.29 3.92
C VAL A 250 -5.72 11.54 5.22
N MET A 251 -5.26 12.25 6.26
CA MET A 251 -4.89 11.63 7.53
C MET A 251 -6.08 11.00 8.27
N SER A 252 -7.27 11.61 8.19
CA SER A 252 -8.48 11.04 8.82
C SER A 252 -9.10 9.90 7.99
N GLY A 253 -8.86 9.86 6.68
CA GLY A 253 -9.17 8.73 5.81
C GLY A 253 -8.33 7.50 6.13
N LEU A 254 -7.00 7.66 6.13
CA LEU A 254 -6.05 6.65 6.59
C LEU A 254 -6.39 6.14 8.00
N LYS A 255 -6.63 7.05 8.95
CA LYS A 255 -6.92 6.67 10.34
C LYS A 255 -8.23 5.90 10.46
N TRP A 256 -9.27 6.25 9.71
CA TRP A 256 -10.52 5.49 9.66
C TRP A 256 -10.35 4.09 9.03
N ALA A 257 -9.47 3.97 8.04
CA ALA A 257 -9.17 2.68 7.42
C ALA A 257 -8.45 1.74 8.40
N LEU A 258 -7.47 2.27 9.14
CA LEU A 258 -6.79 1.57 10.25
C LEU A 258 -7.77 1.23 11.40
N ASP A 259 -8.66 2.15 11.79
CA ASP A 259 -9.74 1.92 12.76
C ASP A 259 -10.83 0.94 12.24
N GLY A 260 -10.62 0.34 11.06
CA GLY A 260 -11.25 -0.90 10.66
C GLY A 260 -10.91 -2.08 11.58
N ALA A 261 -9.76 -2.05 12.27
CA ALA A 261 -9.31 -3.10 13.19
C ALA A 261 -9.36 -4.49 12.56
N SER A 262 -8.50 -4.69 11.57
CA SER A 262 -8.21 -5.97 10.90
C SER A 262 -6.78 -6.46 11.17
N THR A 263 -6.01 -5.72 11.98
CA THR A 263 -4.56 -5.87 12.14
C THR A 263 -4.10 -5.84 13.60
N LYS A 264 -2.86 -6.30 13.81
CA LYS A 264 -2.28 -6.56 15.14
C LYS A 264 -2.19 -5.32 16.03
N ALA A 265 -2.11 -4.11 15.47
CA ALA A 265 -2.18 -2.87 16.25
C ALA A 265 -3.49 -2.73 17.05
N TYR A 266 -4.55 -3.44 16.66
CA TYR A 266 -5.85 -3.47 17.35
C TYR A 266 -6.08 -4.78 18.14
N GLY A 267 -5.07 -5.65 18.22
CA GLY A 267 -5.13 -6.94 18.93
C GLY A 267 -5.87 -8.06 18.17
N VAL A 268 -5.98 -7.94 16.85
CA VAL A 268 -6.70 -8.86 15.95
C VAL A 268 -5.89 -9.12 14.67
N GLY A 269 -6.33 -10.06 13.82
CA GLY A 269 -5.67 -10.34 12.53
C GLY A 269 -4.23 -10.86 12.62
N ILE A 270 -3.55 -10.95 11.46
CA ILE A 270 -2.25 -11.64 11.35
C ILE A 270 -1.09 -10.78 10.80
N VAL A 271 -1.35 -9.54 10.36
CA VAL A 271 -0.33 -8.56 9.95
C VAL A 271 -0.29 -7.35 10.88
N GLY A 272 0.82 -6.64 10.93
CA GLY A 272 0.96 -5.36 11.62
C GLY A 272 1.73 -5.36 12.94
N ASN A 273 1.83 -4.17 13.52
CA ASN A 273 2.59 -3.88 14.73
C ASN A 273 1.78 -4.19 15.98
N GLY A 274 1.84 -5.44 16.44
CA GLY A 274 1.20 -5.86 17.69
C GLY A 274 2.13 -5.81 18.90
N ASN A 275 1.57 -5.46 20.07
CA ASN A 275 2.23 -5.76 21.35
C ASN A 275 2.59 -7.25 21.40
N GLY A 276 3.88 -7.57 21.54
CA GLY A 276 4.45 -8.90 21.41
C GLY A 276 4.13 -9.89 22.54
N ASN A 277 2.88 -9.96 22.99
CA ASN A 277 2.41 -10.97 23.93
C ASN A 277 2.01 -12.25 23.18
N SER A 278 3.00 -12.89 22.57
CA SER A 278 2.89 -14.25 22.04
C SER A 278 2.63 -15.22 23.20
N SER A 279 1.35 -15.35 23.58
CA SER A 279 0.88 -16.37 24.52
C SER A 279 0.98 -17.74 23.85
N SER A 280 2.21 -18.24 23.77
CA SER A 280 2.51 -19.62 23.42
C SER A 280 1.94 -20.52 24.51
N THR A 281 0.68 -20.91 24.32
CA THR A 281 0.02 -21.96 25.11
C THR A 281 0.70 -23.29 24.80
N VAL A 282 1.89 -23.48 25.37
CA VAL A 282 2.60 -24.75 25.38
C VAL A 282 1.73 -25.72 26.17
N THR A 283 0.96 -26.54 25.46
CA THR A 283 0.25 -27.68 26.03
C THR A 283 1.29 -28.67 26.54
N GLY A 284 1.67 -28.49 27.81
CA GLY A 284 2.65 -29.32 28.50
C GLY A 284 2.12 -30.73 28.69
N THR A 285 2.46 -31.62 27.77
CA THR A 285 2.18 -33.06 27.86
C THR A 285 2.82 -33.64 29.11
N THR A 286 2.03 -33.90 30.14
CA THR A 286 2.50 -34.55 31.37
C THR A 286 2.72 -36.05 31.14
N SER A 287 3.92 -36.42 30.71
CA SER A 287 4.40 -37.81 30.76
C SER A 287 5.09 -38.09 32.10
N SER A 288 4.63 -39.13 32.79
CA SER A 288 5.16 -39.56 34.09
C SER A 288 6.25 -40.62 33.98
N SER A 289 6.97 -40.86 35.09
CA SER A 289 8.13 -41.76 35.27
C SER A 289 9.47 -41.19 34.77
N SER A 290 10.63 -41.54 35.34
CA SER A 290 10.91 -42.66 36.27
C SER A 290 12.03 -42.35 37.30
N ASN A 291 12.41 -43.39 38.05
CA ASN A 291 13.53 -43.54 39.00
C ASN A 291 14.88 -42.92 38.50
N GLY A 292 15.92 -42.71 39.32
CA GLY A 292 16.15 -43.04 40.73
C GLY A 292 17.52 -43.74 40.95
N ALA A 293 18.33 -43.21 41.87
CA ALA A 293 19.54 -43.78 42.50
C ALA A 293 20.75 -44.27 41.64
N SER A 294 21.86 -43.51 41.75
CA SER A 294 23.28 -43.95 41.95
C SER A 294 23.96 -45.01 41.05
N ALA A 295 25.17 -44.70 40.54
CA ALA A 295 26.45 -45.29 40.99
C ALA A 295 27.66 -45.01 40.06
N THR A 296 28.85 -45.01 40.66
CA THR A 296 30.24 -45.05 40.10
C THR A 296 30.46 -45.93 38.87
N SER A 297 31.40 -45.65 37.94
CA SER A 297 32.85 -45.80 38.19
C SER A 297 33.81 -45.11 37.18
N SER A 298 35.12 -45.24 37.42
CA SER A 298 36.27 -44.60 36.74
C SER A 298 36.78 -45.29 35.47
N GLY A 299 37.44 -44.53 34.57
CA GLY A 299 38.28 -45.04 33.46
C GLY A 299 39.18 -43.94 32.86
N THR A 300 40.36 -44.28 32.34
CA THR A 300 41.44 -43.30 32.01
C THR A 300 42.13 -43.55 30.66
N SER A 301 42.70 -42.49 30.09
CA SER A 301 43.89 -42.46 29.19
C SER A 301 43.79 -42.66 27.66
N ALA A 302 44.27 -41.63 26.95
CA ALA A 302 45.35 -41.67 25.93
C ALA A 302 45.17 -42.39 24.55
N SER A 303 44.83 -41.59 23.53
CA SER A 303 45.65 -41.22 22.34
C SER A 303 46.36 -42.25 21.41
N LEU A 304 46.44 -41.84 20.12
CA LEU A 304 47.43 -42.15 19.05
C LEU A 304 47.13 -43.25 17.99
N THR A 305 47.31 -42.86 16.71
CA THR A 305 47.79 -43.66 15.55
C THR A 305 46.95 -44.86 15.03
N SER A 306 46.98 -45.28 13.76
CA SER A 306 47.51 -44.67 12.50
C SER A 306 46.91 -45.36 11.24
N SER A 307 47.12 -44.75 10.09
CA SER A 307 46.79 -45.20 8.71
C SER A 307 47.31 -46.58 8.27
N SER A 308 46.67 -47.20 7.25
CA SER A 308 47.35 -47.69 6.02
C SER A 308 46.41 -48.20 4.90
N THR A 309 46.58 -47.68 3.67
CA THR A 309 46.61 -48.34 2.31
C THR A 309 45.60 -49.46 1.93
N SER A 310 45.15 -49.66 0.67
CA SER A 310 45.68 -49.35 -0.69
C SER A 310 44.51 -49.34 -1.72
N SER A 311 44.61 -49.13 -3.05
CA SER A 311 45.70 -48.81 -4.01
C SER A 311 45.10 -48.25 -5.35
N ALA A 312 45.92 -48.09 -6.41
CA ALA A 312 45.53 -47.72 -7.79
C ALA A 312 46.26 -48.65 -8.82
N PRO A 313 46.47 -48.37 -10.15
CA PRO A 313 46.14 -47.24 -11.06
C PRO A 313 45.06 -47.64 -12.12
N SER A 314 44.78 -47.03 -13.30
CA SER A 314 45.22 -45.86 -14.12
C SER A 314 44.11 -45.58 -15.19
N GLY A 315 44.06 -44.50 -15.97
CA GLY A 315 44.88 -43.27 -16.07
C GLY A 315 44.62 -42.49 -17.39
N SER A 316 45.01 -41.19 -17.44
CA SER A 316 44.99 -40.26 -18.60
C SER A 316 43.62 -39.90 -19.25
N SER A 317 43.33 -38.67 -19.73
CA SER A 317 43.93 -37.30 -19.62
C SER A 317 42.95 -36.27 -20.30
N SER A 318 43.10 -34.93 -20.39
CA SER A 318 43.90 -33.87 -19.73
C SER A 318 43.34 -32.47 -20.11
N GLY A 319 43.53 -31.44 -19.24
CA GLY A 319 43.46 -29.99 -19.56
C GLY A 319 42.04 -29.37 -19.70
N SER A 320 41.62 -28.28 -19.03
CA SER A 320 42.28 -27.09 -18.44
C SER A 320 42.85 -26.09 -19.49
N THR A 321 42.84 -24.77 -19.31
CA THR A 321 42.67 -23.93 -18.09
C THR A 321 42.13 -22.53 -18.44
N SER A 322 41.58 -21.77 -17.48
CA SER A 322 41.26 -20.33 -17.63
C SER A 322 42.48 -19.41 -17.46
N GLY A 323 42.39 -18.17 -17.95
CA GLY A 323 43.36 -17.10 -17.71
C GLY A 323 42.75 -15.70 -17.91
N SER A 324 43.13 -14.74 -17.07
CA SER A 324 42.62 -13.36 -17.01
C SER A 324 43.72 -12.33 -17.35
N VAL A 325 43.36 -11.07 -17.71
CA VAL A 325 43.95 -9.78 -17.21
C VAL A 325 43.76 -8.57 -18.17
N SER A 326 43.50 -7.40 -17.55
CA SER A 326 43.73 -6.00 -18.03
C SER A 326 42.82 -5.29 -19.04
N VAL A 327 42.76 -3.96 -18.83
CA VAL A 327 42.11 -2.92 -19.65
C VAL A 327 43.16 -1.86 -20.03
N LYS A 328 43.08 -1.28 -21.24
CA LYS A 328 43.73 0.01 -21.59
C LYS A 328 42.97 0.73 -22.71
N SER A 329 43.41 1.93 -23.07
CA SER A 329 42.57 3.07 -23.51
C SER A 329 42.80 3.58 -24.94
N ILE A 330 41.71 3.94 -25.65
CA ILE A 330 41.51 5.17 -26.50
C ILE A 330 42.42 5.33 -27.76
N PRO A 331 42.03 6.02 -28.88
CA PRO A 331 40.73 6.45 -29.43
C PRO A 331 40.43 5.89 -30.86
N GLY A 332 39.29 6.25 -31.48
CA GLY A 332 39.11 6.19 -32.95
C GLY A 332 37.66 6.45 -33.43
N GLN A 333 37.47 7.26 -34.48
CA GLN A 333 36.17 7.50 -35.12
C GLN A 333 35.96 6.66 -36.38
N ALA A 334 34.72 6.25 -36.67
CA ALA A 334 34.23 5.99 -38.03
C ALA A 334 32.71 6.16 -38.10
N LEU A 335 32.19 6.76 -39.17
CA LEU A 335 30.76 6.78 -39.49
C LEU A 335 30.35 5.46 -40.16
N VAL A 336 29.17 4.94 -39.81
CA VAL A 336 28.35 4.15 -40.72
C VAL A 336 26.90 4.63 -40.59
N ALA A 337 26.24 4.91 -41.70
CA ALA A 337 24.84 5.32 -41.71
C ALA A 337 23.91 4.09 -41.71
N GLY A 338 22.88 4.11 -40.87
CA GLY A 338 21.80 3.12 -40.87
C GLY A 338 20.45 3.83 -40.72
N ALA A 339 19.57 3.67 -41.70
CA ALA A 339 18.26 4.32 -41.68
C ALA A 339 17.27 3.50 -40.83
N GLY A 340 16.67 4.15 -39.83
CA GLY A 340 15.58 3.61 -39.02
C GLY A 340 14.52 4.69 -38.81
N LEU A 341 13.25 4.37 -39.09
CA LEU A 341 12.14 5.32 -39.00
C LEU A 341 11.72 5.53 -37.53
N ALA A 342 12.17 6.63 -36.93
CA ALA A 342 11.63 7.12 -35.67
C ALA A 342 10.41 8.01 -35.93
N GLY A 343 9.25 7.65 -35.38
CA GLY A 343 8.06 8.50 -35.39
C GLY A 343 8.23 9.67 -34.41
N ILE A 344 8.36 10.90 -34.92
CA ILE A 344 8.52 12.09 -34.09
C ILE A 344 7.15 12.51 -33.54
N VAL A 345 6.92 12.30 -32.24
CA VAL A 345 5.85 12.98 -31.51
C VAL A 345 6.30 14.40 -31.22
N ILE A 346 5.61 15.39 -31.80
CA ILE A 346 5.91 16.81 -31.60
C ILE A 346 5.14 17.30 -30.36
N LEU A 347 5.83 17.50 -29.23
CA LEU A 347 5.27 18.31 -28.14
C LEU A 347 5.28 19.78 -28.56
N GLY A 348 4.08 20.34 -28.77
CA GLY A 348 3.90 21.76 -29.01
C GLY A 348 3.97 22.56 -27.71
N MET A 349 5.11 23.17 -27.40
CA MET A 349 5.22 24.13 -26.29
C MET A 349 4.47 25.43 -26.61
N GLY A 350 3.22 25.54 -26.15
CA GLY A 350 2.42 26.75 -26.24
C GLY A 350 2.78 27.76 -25.15
N LEU A 351 3.75 28.64 -25.41
CA LEU A 351 4.12 29.72 -24.51
C LEU A 351 3.17 30.93 -24.69
N VAL A 352 2.40 31.27 -23.65
CA VAL A 352 1.60 32.52 -23.57
C VAL A 352 1.79 33.16 -22.19
N LEU A 353 1.74 34.50 -22.17
CA LEU A 353 1.96 35.37 -21.01
C LEU A 353 0.73 35.46 -20.08
#